data_AF-A0A835LL75-F1
#
_entry.id   AF-A0A835LL75-F1
#
_cell.length_a   1.000
_cell.length_b   1.000
_cell.length_c   1.000
_cell.angle_alpha   90.00
_cell.angle_beta   90.00
_cell.angle_gamma   90.00
#
_symmetry.space_group_name_H-M   'P 1'
#
loop_
_entity.id
_entity.type
_entity.pdbx_description
1 polymer ?
#
loop_
_entity_poly.entity_id
_entity_poly.type
_entity_poly.pdbx_seq_one_letter_code
_entity_poly.pdbx_strand_id
1 'polypeptide(L)'
;METPGKIISLEEGWEFMEKGITKLKRILEGYPEPQFSSEEYMQFYTTVNVMCTQKPPYDFPQQLYEMYKKTFDEYMDVTVLPSIQEKSDDYMLRELVKRWNNHKVMVRWLSRFFHYLDRYYIRRTKLQPLNVIGDISFCELVYEIIKVRATEAVITFINKEREGEQIDQAMLKNVLDILLN
;
A
#
# COMPACT_ATOMS: atom_id res chain seq x y z
N MET A 1 29.24 27.66 10.24
CA MET A 1 29.53 26.94 8.98
C MET A 1 28.90 25.57 9.12
N GLU A 2 27.70 25.40 8.57
CA GLU A 2 27.08 24.07 8.48
C GLU A 2 27.92 23.26 7.48
N THR A 3 28.37 22.07 7.89
CA THR A 3 28.90 21.08 6.98
C THR A 3 27.86 20.85 5.87
N PRO A 4 28.21 20.98 4.58
CA PRO A 4 27.26 20.65 3.52
C PRO A 4 26.85 19.19 3.73
N GLY A 5 25.57 18.97 4.04
CA GLY A 5 25.02 17.62 4.14
C GLY A 5 25.32 16.86 2.84
N LYS A 6 25.71 15.59 2.97
CA LYS A 6 25.97 14.71 1.81
C LYS A 6 24.77 14.77 0.86
N ILE A 7 25.04 15.07 -0.41
CA ILE A 7 24.01 15.03 -1.45
C ILE A 7 23.62 13.56 -1.69
N ILE A 8 22.33 13.26 -1.68
CA ILE A 8 21.76 11.94 -1.98
C ILE A 8 21.18 12.04 -3.39
N SER A 9 21.72 11.27 -4.34
CA SER A 9 21.15 11.19 -5.69
C SER A 9 19.80 10.48 -5.67
N LEU A 10 19.03 10.62 -6.76
CA LEU A 10 17.74 9.93 -6.89
C LEU A 10 17.93 8.42 -6.79
N GLU A 11 18.94 7.87 -7.47
CA GLU A 11 19.24 6.44 -7.51
C GLU A 11 19.67 5.92 -6.14
N GLU A 12 20.62 6.58 -5.46
CA GLU A 12 21.10 6.18 -4.12
C GLU A 12 19.95 6.21 -3.11
N GLY A 13 19.18 7.30 -3.12
CA GLY A 13 18.07 7.47 -2.20
C GLY A 13 16.95 6.47 -2.46
N TRP A 14 16.60 6.23 -3.72
CA TRP A 14 15.55 5.26 -4.06
C TRP A 14 15.97 3.82 -3.77
N GLU A 15 17.20 3.41 -4.08
CA GLU A 15 17.71 2.08 -3.74
C GLU A 15 17.63 1.83 -2.22
N PHE A 16 17.90 2.86 -1.41
CA PHE A 16 17.70 2.79 0.03
C PHE A 16 16.22 2.64 0.41
N MET A 17 15.33 3.43 -0.19
CA MET A 17 13.88 3.34 0.06
C MET A 17 13.30 1.97 -0.35
N GLU A 18 13.79 1.40 -1.46
CA GLU A 18 13.38 0.09 -1.95
C GLU A 18 13.68 -1.04 -0.96
N LYS A 19 14.76 -0.94 -0.19
CA LYS A 19 15.06 -1.90 0.89
C LYS A 19 13.97 -1.87 1.96
N GLY A 20 13.52 -0.69 2.35
CA GLY A 20 12.40 -0.51 3.28
C GLY A 20 11.07 -1.00 2.70
N ILE A 21 10.75 -0.63 1.46
CA ILE A 21 9.54 -1.07 0.76
C ILE A 21 9.52 -2.60 0.62
N THR A 22 10.64 -3.22 0.26
CA THR A 22 10.78 -4.67 0.12
C THR A 22 10.60 -5.37 1.46
N LYS A 23 11.21 -4.85 2.53
CA LYS A 23 11.00 -5.36 3.89
C LYS A 23 9.52 -5.29 4.28
N LEU A 24 8.85 -4.17 4.00
CA LEU A 24 7.42 -4.02 4.26
C LEU A 24 6.59 -5.05 3.48
N LYS A 25 6.83 -5.21 2.17
CA LYS A 25 6.16 -6.23 1.35
C LYS A 25 6.35 -7.62 1.95
N ARG A 26 7.57 -7.98 2.38
CA ARG A 26 7.85 -9.28 3.01
C ARG A 26 7.12 -9.48 4.34
N ILE A 27 7.03 -8.45 5.19
CA ILE A 27 6.21 -8.49 6.42
C ILE A 27 4.74 -8.75 6.07
N LEU A 28 4.19 -8.06 5.07
CA LEU A 28 2.80 -8.20 4.65
C LEU A 28 2.51 -9.59 4.05
N GLU A 29 3.46 -10.17 3.34
CA GLU A 29 3.37 -11.54 2.82
C GLU A 29 3.61 -12.62 3.88
N GLY A 30 3.91 -12.24 5.13
CA GLY A 30 4.08 -13.17 6.25
C GLY A 30 5.44 -13.87 6.31
N TYR A 31 6.46 -13.34 5.63
CA TYR A 31 7.82 -13.81 5.80
C TYR A 31 8.34 -13.47 7.20
N PRO A 32 9.30 -14.26 7.74
CA PRO A 32 9.90 -14.01 9.06
C PRO A 32 10.82 -12.79 9.00
N GLU A 33 10.23 -11.60 9.02
CA GLU A 33 10.90 -10.31 9.01
C GLU A 33 10.63 -9.57 10.33
N PRO A 34 11.64 -8.93 10.94
CA PRO A 34 11.42 -8.10 12.11
C PRO A 34 10.57 -6.89 11.75
N GLN A 35 9.74 -6.44 12.68
CA GLN A 35 9.01 -5.17 12.56
C GLN A 35 10.00 -4.00 12.42
N PHE A 36 9.54 -2.90 11.83
CA PHE A 36 10.36 -1.69 11.72
C PHE A 36 10.70 -1.13 13.11
N SER A 37 11.98 -0.88 13.34
CA SER A 37 12.43 -0.14 14.50
C SER A 37 12.17 1.36 14.33
N SER A 38 12.19 2.10 15.44
CA SER A 38 12.12 3.57 15.38
C SER A 38 13.31 4.17 14.62
N GLU A 39 14.48 3.54 14.69
CA GLU A 39 15.68 3.97 13.97
C GLU A 39 15.52 3.79 12.46
N GLU A 40 15.06 2.62 12.00
CA GLU A 40 14.78 2.38 10.58
C GLU A 40 13.73 3.35 10.04
N TYR A 41 12.65 3.56 10.79
CA TYR A 41 11.64 4.56 10.44
C TYR A 41 12.26 5.95 10.27
N MET A 42 13.10 6.38 11.22
CA MET A 42 13.76 7.68 11.16
C MET A 42 14.71 7.78 9.97
N GLN A 43 15.42 6.70 9.60
CA GLN A 43 16.29 6.69 8.43
C GLN A 43 15.48 6.88 7.14
N PHE A 44 14.40 6.12 6.91
CA PHE A 44 13.56 6.28 5.71
C PHE A 44 12.92 7.66 5.63
N TYR A 45 12.34 8.15 6.73
CA TYR A 45 11.76 9.49 6.81
C TYR A 45 12.80 10.58 6.52
N THR A 46 14.01 10.46 7.09
CA THR A 46 15.08 11.43 6.90
C THR A 46 15.59 11.43 5.46
N THR A 47 15.76 10.26 4.84
CA THR A 47 16.18 10.14 3.44
C THR A 47 15.21 10.86 2.51
N VAL A 48 13.90 10.62 2.64
CA VAL A 48 12.88 11.33 1.84
C VAL A 48 12.95 12.84 2.08
N ASN A 49 13.05 13.28 3.34
CA ASN A 49 13.14 14.68 3.69
C ASN A 49 14.36 15.36 3.04
N VAL A 50 15.54 14.74 3.13
CA VAL A 50 16.77 15.24 2.50
C VAL A 50 16.59 15.31 0.97
N MET A 51 16.11 14.25 0.32
CA MET A 51 15.84 14.25 -1.12
C MET A 51 14.83 15.32 -1.57
N CYS A 52 13.91 15.75 -0.70
CA CYS A 52 12.97 16.81 -1.02
C CYS A 52 13.47 18.24 -0.69
N THR A 53 14.55 18.38 0.09
CA THR A 53 15.04 19.68 0.60
C THR A 53 16.44 20.07 0.11
N GLN A 54 17.17 19.14 -0.50
CA GLN A 54 18.42 19.42 -1.20
C GLN A 54 18.24 20.50 -2.27
N LYS A 55 19.33 21.18 -2.62
CA LYS A 55 19.29 22.27 -3.61
C LYS A 55 19.18 21.70 -5.03
N PRO A 56 18.50 22.40 -5.95
CA PRO A 56 18.54 22.05 -7.37
C PRO A 56 19.97 21.89 -7.88
N PRO A 57 20.23 20.92 -8.78
CA PRO A 57 19.27 20.03 -9.45
C PRO A 57 18.95 18.72 -8.69
N TYR A 58 19.24 18.65 -7.38
CA TYR A 58 19.15 17.43 -6.58
C TYR A 58 17.90 17.37 -5.67
N ASP A 59 16.90 18.22 -5.92
CA ASP A 59 15.59 18.10 -5.30
C ASP A 59 14.69 17.17 -6.11
N PHE A 60 14.19 16.11 -5.46
CA PHE A 60 13.43 15.04 -6.12
C PHE A 60 11.98 14.84 -5.64
N PRO A 61 11.24 15.87 -5.17
CA PRO A 61 9.92 15.63 -4.58
C PRO A 61 8.90 15.12 -5.61
N GLN A 62 9.01 15.53 -6.88
CA GLN A 62 8.14 15.04 -7.95
C GLN A 62 8.40 13.56 -8.24
N GLN A 63 9.67 13.19 -8.43
CA GLN A 63 10.08 11.82 -8.74
C GLN A 63 9.69 10.89 -7.59
N LEU A 64 9.90 11.29 -6.34
CA LEU A 64 9.49 10.50 -5.17
C LEU A 64 7.98 10.29 -5.09
N TYR A 65 7.17 11.29 -5.49
CA TYR A 65 5.72 11.14 -5.58
C TYR A 65 5.31 10.14 -6.67
N GLU A 66 5.94 10.19 -7.85
CA GLU A 66 5.69 9.24 -8.94
C GLU A 66 6.12 7.81 -8.57
N MET A 67 7.27 7.66 -7.91
CA MET A 67 7.77 6.36 -7.46
C MET A 67 6.93 5.76 -6.32
N TYR A 68 6.35 6.60 -5.45
CA TYR A 68 5.35 6.17 -4.46
C TYR A 68 4.14 5.53 -5.15
N LYS A 69 3.58 6.18 -6.18
CA LYS A 69 2.44 5.62 -6.95
C LYS A 69 2.80 4.27 -7.57
N LYS A 70 3.92 4.24 -8.30
CA LYS A 70 4.42 3.04 -8.98
C LYS A 70 4.63 1.86 -8.02
N THR A 71 5.04 2.13 -6.78
CA THR A 71 5.22 1.09 -5.75
C THR A 71 3.92 0.34 -5.45
N PHE A 72 2.77 1.05 -5.43
CA PHE A 72 1.47 0.42 -5.27
C PHE A 72 1.07 -0.33 -6.52
N ASP A 73 1.15 0.30 -7.69
CA ASP A 73 0.76 -0.31 -8.96
C ASP A 73 1.45 -1.67 -9.17
N GLU A 74 2.78 -1.71 -8.97
CA GLU A 74 3.56 -2.94 -9.09
C GLU A 74 3.16 -4.01 -8.06
N TYR A 75 2.89 -3.62 -6.82
CA TYR A 75 2.49 -4.59 -5.79
C TYR A 75 1.08 -5.14 -6.05
N MET A 76 0.18 -4.30 -6.55
CA MET A 76 -1.17 -4.71 -6.92
C MET A 76 -1.13 -5.72 -8.06
N ASP A 77 -0.40 -5.39 -9.13
CA ASP A 77 -0.34 -6.20 -10.35
C ASP A 77 0.41 -7.52 -10.16
N VAL A 78 1.56 -7.50 -9.46
CA VAL A 78 2.45 -8.67 -9.37
C VAL A 78 2.07 -9.60 -8.22
N THR A 79 1.41 -9.10 -7.18
CA THR A 79 1.18 -9.88 -5.95
C THR A 79 -0.28 -9.93 -5.56
N VAL A 80 -0.94 -8.78 -5.39
CA VAL A 80 -2.28 -8.75 -4.80
C VAL A 80 -3.33 -9.36 -5.73
N LEU A 81 -3.46 -8.82 -6.94
CA LEU A 81 -4.49 -9.26 -7.88
C LEU A 81 -4.35 -10.75 -8.26
N PRO A 82 -3.16 -11.26 -8.66
CA PRO A 82 -2.99 -12.67 -8.96
C PRO A 82 -3.37 -13.58 -7.79
N SER A 83 -2.96 -13.23 -6.56
CA SER A 83 -3.24 -14.06 -5.39
C SER A 83 -4.73 -14.23 -5.10
N ILE A 84 -5.56 -13.24 -5.44
CA ILE A 84 -7.02 -13.30 -5.33
C ILE A 84 -7.58 -14.09 -6.50
N GLN A 85 -7.12 -13.82 -7.73
CA GLN A 85 -7.63 -14.44 -8.94
C GLN A 85 -7.39 -15.95 -9.00
N GLU A 86 -6.30 -16.44 -8.42
CA GLU A 86 -5.96 -17.87 -8.28
C GLU A 86 -6.91 -18.65 -7.35
N LYS A 87 -7.75 -17.96 -6.58
CA LYS A 87 -8.70 -18.56 -5.63
C LYS A 87 -10.13 -18.39 -6.13
N SER A 88 -11.02 -19.22 -5.57
CA SER A 88 -12.47 -19.19 -5.83
C SER A 88 -13.26 -19.16 -4.53
N ASP A 89 -14.53 -18.74 -4.62
CA ASP A 89 -15.52 -18.82 -3.54
C ASP A 89 -15.03 -18.24 -2.20
N ASP A 90 -15.23 -18.96 -1.10
CA ASP A 90 -14.81 -18.59 0.25
C ASP A 90 -13.32 -18.28 0.35
N TYR A 91 -12.47 -19.04 -0.33
CA TYR A 91 -11.02 -18.83 -0.31
C TYR A 91 -10.63 -17.51 -0.99
N MET A 92 -11.33 -17.14 -2.07
CA MET A 92 -11.14 -15.86 -2.74
C MET A 92 -11.55 -14.70 -1.83
N LEU A 93 -12.69 -14.82 -1.14
CA LEU A 93 -13.17 -13.81 -0.21
C LEU A 93 -12.23 -13.62 0.99
N ARG A 94 -11.71 -14.72 1.56
CA ARG A 94 -10.71 -14.68 2.64
C ARG A 94 -9.43 -14.01 2.18
N GLU A 95 -8.97 -14.32 0.97
CA GLU A 95 -7.77 -13.69 0.41
C GLU A 95 -8.01 -12.20 0.16
N LEU A 96 -9.17 -11.80 -0.39
CA LEU A 96 -9.53 -10.40 -0.56
C LEU A 96 -9.45 -9.63 0.78
N VAL A 97 -10.05 -10.16 1.84
CA VAL A 97 -10.00 -9.55 3.18
C VAL A 97 -8.57 -9.44 3.70
N LYS A 98 -7.76 -10.50 3.55
CA LYS A 98 -6.34 -10.49 3.91
C LYS A 98 -5.59 -9.39 3.14
N ARG A 99 -5.77 -9.33 1.82
CA ARG A 99 -5.09 -8.37 0.94
C ARG A 99 -5.48 -6.93 1.24
N TRP A 100 -6.76 -6.67 1.51
CA TRP A 100 -7.23 -5.35 1.94
C TRP A 100 -6.61 -4.91 3.27
N ASN A 101 -6.53 -5.82 4.25
CA ASN A 101 -5.90 -5.51 5.54
C ASN A 101 -4.40 -5.22 5.39
N ASN A 102 -3.71 -6.01 4.57
CA ASN A 102 -2.31 -5.76 4.23
C ASN A 102 -2.12 -4.40 3.54
N HIS A 103 -2.99 -4.07 2.60
CA HIS A 103 -2.97 -2.80 1.89
C HIS A 103 -3.08 -1.60 2.83
N LYS A 104 -4.04 -1.61 3.76
CA LYS A 104 -4.16 -0.55 4.78
C LYS A 104 -2.88 -0.37 5.61
N VAL A 105 -2.20 -1.45 5.94
CA VAL A 105 -0.91 -1.40 6.65
C VAL A 105 0.18 -0.82 5.76
N MET A 106 0.22 -1.19 4.48
CA MET A 106 1.15 -0.63 3.49
C MET A 106 0.97 0.88 3.32
N VAL A 107 -0.26 1.35 3.07
CA VAL A 107 -0.61 2.77 2.95
C VAL A 107 -0.17 3.54 4.19
N ARG A 108 -0.43 3.00 5.38
CA ARG A 108 -0.01 3.64 6.63
C ARG A 108 1.51 3.79 6.74
N TRP A 109 2.27 2.75 6.45
CA TRP A 109 3.74 2.80 6.55
C TRP A 109 4.37 3.70 5.50
N LEU A 110 3.96 3.56 4.24
CA LEU A 110 4.52 4.38 3.16
C LEU A 110 4.13 5.85 3.32
N SER A 111 2.90 6.17 3.71
CA SER A 111 2.53 7.58 3.98
C SER A 111 3.35 8.19 5.12
N ARG A 112 3.81 7.39 6.09
CA ARG A 112 4.71 7.85 7.16
C ARG A 112 6.14 8.08 6.66
N PHE A 113 6.67 7.17 5.84
CA PHE A 113 7.99 7.35 5.24
C PHE A 113 8.05 8.58 4.33
N PHE A 114 6.99 8.79 3.55
CA PHE A 114 6.90 9.86 2.56
C PHE A 114 6.20 11.13 3.07
N HIS A 115 5.97 11.26 4.38
CA HIS A 115 5.13 12.31 4.99
C HIS A 115 5.55 13.75 4.63
N TYR A 116 6.83 13.98 4.33
CA TYR A 116 7.31 15.28 3.85
C TYR A 116 6.55 15.75 2.59
N LEU A 117 6.25 14.84 1.67
CA LEU A 117 5.53 15.15 0.44
C LEU A 117 4.15 15.70 0.74
N ASP A 118 3.35 15.05 1.58
CA ASP A 118 2.02 15.54 1.99
C ASP A 118 2.10 16.92 2.63
N ARG A 119 3.06 17.09 3.55
CA ARG A 119 3.17 18.32 4.34
C ARG A 119 3.57 19.53 3.50
N TYR A 120 4.41 19.34 2.49
CA TYR A 120 5.01 20.46 1.75
C TYR A 120 4.79 20.40 0.24
N TYR A 121 5.24 19.33 -0.42
CA TYR A 121 5.21 19.26 -1.89
C TYR A 121 3.77 19.21 -2.42
N ILE A 122 2.98 18.22 -2.00
CA ILE A 122 1.59 17.99 -2.40
C ILE A 122 0.73 19.20 -2.07
N ARG A 123 0.90 19.77 -0.86
CA ARG A 123 0.19 20.99 -0.46
C ARG A 123 0.48 22.19 -1.39
N ARG A 124 1.71 22.33 -1.88
CA ARG A 124 2.11 23.42 -2.78
C ARG A 124 1.64 23.19 -4.22
N THR A 125 1.68 21.94 -4.69
CA THR A 125 1.33 21.56 -6.06
C THR A 125 -0.14 21.20 -6.25
N LYS A 126 -0.91 21.10 -5.15
CA LYS A 126 -2.33 20.70 -5.13
C LYS A 126 -2.57 19.31 -5.73
N LEU A 127 -1.60 18.41 -5.57
CA LEU A 127 -1.74 17.00 -5.92
C LEU A 127 -2.63 16.27 -4.90
N GLN A 128 -3.00 15.04 -5.20
CA GLN A 128 -3.72 14.20 -4.25
C GLN A 128 -2.82 13.78 -3.07
N PRO A 129 -3.34 13.72 -1.84
CA PRO A 129 -2.60 13.20 -0.69
C PRO A 129 -2.17 11.74 -0.87
N LEU A 130 -1.05 11.35 -0.26
CA LEU A 130 -0.49 10.01 -0.42
C LEU A 130 -1.44 8.90 0.04
N ASN A 131 -2.12 9.09 1.17
CA ASN A 131 -3.08 8.10 1.65
C ASN A 131 -4.24 7.90 0.68
N VAL A 132 -4.73 8.97 0.06
CA VAL A 132 -5.79 8.92 -0.95
C VAL A 132 -5.33 8.16 -2.19
N ILE A 133 -4.11 8.42 -2.65
CA ILE A 133 -3.49 7.67 -3.76
C ILE A 133 -3.42 6.17 -3.44
N GLY A 134 -2.96 5.82 -2.23
CA GLY A 134 -2.93 4.44 -1.77
C GLY A 134 -4.33 3.82 -1.74
N ASP A 135 -5.33 4.51 -1.21
CA ASP A 135 -6.71 4.00 -1.16
C ASP A 135 -7.27 3.75 -2.57
N ILE A 136 -7.10 4.73 -3.49
CA ILE A 136 -7.55 4.63 -4.88
C ILE A 136 -6.88 3.46 -5.61
N SER A 137 -5.58 3.22 -5.39
CA SER A 137 -4.85 2.18 -6.14
C SER A 137 -5.44 0.79 -5.95
N PHE A 138 -5.91 0.46 -4.74
CA PHE A 138 -6.55 -0.84 -4.50
C PHE A 138 -7.92 -0.91 -5.16
N CYS A 139 -8.69 0.17 -5.11
CA CYS A 139 -10.00 0.24 -5.75
C CYS A 139 -9.88 0.04 -7.27
N GLU A 140 -9.02 0.80 -7.93
CA GLU A 140 -8.90 0.79 -9.39
C GLU A 140 -8.22 -0.47 -9.92
N LEU A 141 -7.18 -0.98 -9.26
CA LEU A 141 -6.37 -2.08 -9.80
C LEU A 141 -6.79 -3.46 -9.30
N VAL A 142 -7.54 -3.55 -8.20
CA VAL A 142 -7.93 -4.84 -7.62
C VAL A 142 -9.45 -4.95 -7.56
N TYR A 143 -10.10 -4.06 -6.82
CA TYR A 143 -11.53 -4.17 -6.54
C TYR A 143 -12.38 -4.15 -7.82
N GLU A 144 -12.12 -3.20 -8.72
CA GLU A 144 -12.87 -3.07 -9.97
C GLU A 144 -12.83 -4.34 -10.84
N ILE A 145 -11.74 -5.10 -10.76
CA ILE A 145 -11.55 -6.35 -11.51
C ILE A 145 -12.29 -7.52 -10.83
N ILE A 146 -12.29 -7.58 -9.50
CA ILE A 146 -12.82 -8.72 -8.75
C ILE A 146 -14.27 -8.54 -8.28
N LYS A 147 -14.83 -7.33 -8.33
CA LYS A 147 -16.12 -6.97 -7.73
C LYS A 147 -17.28 -7.89 -8.15
N VAL A 148 -17.34 -8.28 -9.42
CA VAL A 148 -18.41 -9.14 -9.93
C VAL A 148 -18.32 -10.52 -9.28
N ARG A 149 -17.15 -11.16 -9.35
CA ARG A 149 -16.90 -12.46 -8.73
C ARG A 149 -17.09 -12.42 -7.21
N ALA A 150 -16.64 -11.35 -6.55
CA ALA A 150 -16.80 -11.18 -5.11
C ALA A 150 -18.28 -11.07 -4.73
N THR A 151 -19.08 -10.34 -5.50
CA THR A 151 -20.52 -10.22 -5.29
C THR A 151 -21.24 -11.55 -5.46
N GLU A 152 -20.91 -12.31 -6.51
CA GLU A 152 -21.47 -13.65 -6.74
C GLU A 152 -21.12 -14.63 -5.61
N ALA A 153 -19.87 -14.61 -5.14
CA ALA A 153 -19.41 -15.43 -4.02
C ALA A 153 -20.14 -15.04 -2.72
N VAL A 154 -20.36 -13.75 -2.46
CA VAL A 154 -21.13 -13.25 -1.31
C VAL A 154 -22.59 -13.72 -1.37
N ILE A 155 -23.25 -13.62 -2.52
CA ILE A 155 -24.63 -14.10 -2.69
C ILE A 155 -24.72 -15.60 -2.40
N THR A 156 -23.76 -16.37 -2.93
CA THR A 156 -23.65 -17.81 -2.67
C THR A 156 -23.50 -18.10 -1.17
N PHE A 157 -22.66 -17.31 -0.49
CA PHE A 157 -22.45 -17.42 0.96
C PHE A 157 -23.72 -17.16 1.76
N ILE A 158 -24.49 -16.13 1.40
CA ILE A 158 -25.77 -15.79 2.03
C ILE A 158 -26.82 -16.89 1.79
N ASN A 159 -26.86 -17.48 0.59
CA ASN A 159 -27.81 -18.54 0.30
C ASN A 159 -27.53 -19.81 1.11
N LYS A 160 -26.25 -20.19 1.27
CA LYS A 160 -25.85 -21.30 2.15
C LYS A 160 -26.33 -21.10 3.59
N GLU A 161 -26.16 -19.91 4.14
CA GLU A 161 -26.66 -19.57 5.47
C GLU A 161 -28.19 -19.71 5.56
N ARG A 162 -28.92 -19.25 4.55
CA ARG A 162 -30.40 -19.38 4.48
C ARG A 162 -30.86 -20.82 4.39
N GLU A 163 -30.07 -21.69 3.78
CA GLU A 163 -30.32 -23.13 3.69
C GLU A 163 -29.94 -23.90 4.97
N GLY A 164 -29.42 -23.18 5.98
CA GLY A 164 -29.09 -23.74 7.29
C GLY A 164 -27.64 -24.22 7.42
N GLU A 165 -26.77 -23.95 6.45
CA GLU A 165 -25.34 -24.19 6.59
C GLU A 165 -24.69 -23.18 7.54
N GLN A 166 -23.71 -23.64 8.32
CA GLN A 166 -22.93 -22.75 9.16
C GLN A 166 -21.90 -21.98 8.32
N ILE A 167 -21.96 -20.65 8.38
CA ILE A 167 -21.02 -19.78 7.67
C ILE A 167 -20.18 -18.92 8.62
N ASP A 168 -19.06 -18.41 8.10
CA ASP A 168 -18.23 -17.41 8.79
C ASP A 168 -18.81 -16.00 8.58
N GLN A 169 -19.78 -15.62 9.42
CA GLN A 169 -20.43 -14.30 9.36
C GLN A 169 -19.46 -13.12 9.58
N ALA A 170 -18.39 -13.34 10.35
CA ALA A 170 -17.38 -12.30 10.58
C ALA A 170 -16.58 -12.02 9.31
N MET A 171 -16.21 -13.07 8.56
CA MET A 171 -15.60 -12.92 7.23
C MET A 171 -16.55 -12.20 6.27
N LEU A 172 -17.83 -12.59 6.22
CA LEU A 172 -18.82 -11.93 5.36
C LEU A 172 -18.96 -10.44 5.67
N LYS A 173 -19.02 -10.06 6.95
CA LYS A 173 -19.05 -8.65 7.35
C LYS A 173 -17.83 -7.87 6.86
N ASN A 174 -16.63 -8.44 7.00
CA ASN A 174 -15.39 -7.80 6.52
C ASN A 174 -15.39 -7.62 5.00
N VAL A 175 -15.94 -8.57 4.24
CA VAL A 175 -16.09 -8.44 2.79
C VAL A 175 -17.06 -7.32 2.47
N LEU A 176 -18.22 -7.26 3.12
CA LEU A 176 -19.20 -6.20 2.90
C LEU A 176 -18.62 -4.81 3.22
N ASP A 177 -17.83 -4.69 4.29
CA ASP A 177 -17.13 -3.45 4.61
C ASP A 177 -16.13 -3.03 3.51
N ILE A 178 -15.57 -3.98 2.76
CA ILE A 178 -14.72 -3.69 1.59
C ILE A 178 -15.59 -3.28 0.39
N LEU A 179 -16.71 -3.97 0.15
CA LEU A 179 -17.57 -3.70 -0.99
C LEU A 179 -18.30 -2.35 -0.90
N LEU A 180 -18.52 -1.85 0.33
CA LEU A 180 -19.28 -0.64 0.63
C LEU A 180 -18.41 0.58 0.99
N ASN A 181 -17.09 0.41 1.10
CA ASN A 181 -16.14 1.52 1.18
C ASN A 181 -15.95 2.16 -0.20
#